data_AF-A0A1I7Y6P9-F1
#
_entry.id   AF-A0A1I7Y6P9-F1
#
_cell.length_a   1.000
_cell.length_b   1.000
_cell.length_c   1.000
_cell.angle_alpha   90.00
_cell.angle_beta   90.00
_cell.angle_gamma   90.00
#
_symmetry.space_group_name_H-M   'P 1'
#
loop_
_entity.id
_entity.type
_entity.pdbx_description
1 polymer ?
#
loop_
_entity_poly.entity_id
_entity_poly.type
_entity_poly.pdbx_seq_one_letter_code
_entity_poly.pdbx_strand_id
1 'polypeptide(L)'
;MDSISFYFAVEVVSHLKKLGDVQTLGGVWRSAALEEANSRIICSLGLSPCGRVTYYGFVCEPGGRMSFEEVKKLNPRRLRVRRITLSACCNYKIEEELLPELLSFVNRYLTYGQRLIIMDISDRHQFLLQSIYSLRNVREVVLWYRSTDSERFLLQLLRQARPEVLRLKMGWPLDTLDILTEEWAKSGIRDIYIDDTSNDFATLQQDLNSLRKIYQLWMDGFFVTRRLDAVFLLQHDLSVLDTVFGPSIGDLSSKKWCFRHSSQGTFELFAYWRSELRFPRIRILIA
;
A
#
# COMPACT_ATOMS: atom_id res chain seq x y z
N MET A 1 3.97 16.54 1.65
CA MET A 1 4.85 17.12 2.68
C MET A 1 5.53 15.96 3.37
N ASP A 2 6.79 15.71 3.01
CA ASP A 2 7.58 14.66 3.64
C ASP A 2 7.70 14.97 5.13
N SER A 3 7.38 13.98 5.97
CA SER A 3 7.44 14.16 7.41
C SER A 3 8.86 14.56 7.83
N ILE A 4 8.95 15.70 8.51
CA ILE A 4 10.13 16.04 9.30
C ILE A 4 10.27 14.94 10.35
N SER A 5 11.48 14.40 10.53
CA SER A 5 11.72 13.32 11.48
C SER A 5 11.23 13.76 12.86
N PHE A 6 10.47 12.92 13.56
CA PHE A 6 10.02 13.19 14.93
C PHE A 6 11.21 13.55 15.83
N TYR A 7 12.35 12.89 15.65
CA TYR A 7 13.57 13.19 16.41
C TYR A 7 14.15 14.58 16.11
N PHE A 8 14.07 15.05 14.87
CA PHE A 8 14.49 16.40 14.52
C PHE A 8 13.54 17.44 15.13
N ALA A 9 12.22 17.19 15.10
CA ALA A 9 11.25 18.07 15.75
C ALA A 9 11.46 18.11 17.27
N VAL A 10 11.71 16.96 17.91
CA VAL A 10 12.01 16.87 19.35
C VAL A 10 13.32 17.55 19.70
N GLU A 11 14.37 17.38 18.90
CA GLU A 11 15.68 18.01 19.12
C GLU A 11 15.61 19.52 18.95
N VAL A 12 14.90 20.03 17.93
CA VAL A 12 14.72 21.48 17.80
C VAL A 12 13.89 22.04 18.95
N VAL A 13 12.80 21.37 19.34
CA VAL A 13 11.95 21.82 20.47
C VAL A 13 12.68 21.76 21.81
N SER A 14 13.55 20.78 22.04
CA SER A 14 14.30 20.66 23.30
C SER A 14 15.35 21.75 23.51
N HIS A 15 15.79 22.41 22.44
CA HIS A 15 16.71 23.53 22.49
C HIS A 15 16.01 24.90 22.61
N LEU A 16 14.67 24.93 22.58
CA LEU A 16 13.92 26.16 22.78
C LEU A 16 13.71 26.44 24.26
N LYS A 17 13.99 27.68 24.67
CA LYS A 17 13.77 28.13 26.05
C LYS A 17 12.28 28.29 26.36
N LYS A 18 11.44 28.61 25.37
CA LYS A 18 9.98 28.69 25.49
C LYS A 18 9.29 28.14 24.24
N LEU A 19 8.14 27.49 24.42
CA LEU A 19 7.34 26.91 23.32
C LEU A 19 6.89 27.94 22.26
N GLY A 20 6.72 29.21 22.66
CA GLY A 20 6.40 30.32 21.73
C GLY A 20 7.53 30.66 20.75
N ASP A 21 8.78 30.27 21.05
CA ASP A 21 9.94 30.51 20.18
C ASP A 21 9.91 29.62 18.92
N VAL A 22 8.99 28.64 18.84
CA VAL A 22 8.78 27.84 17.62
C VAL A 22 8.41 28.74 16.42
N GLN A 23 7.69 29.84 16.67
CA GLN A 23 7.24 30.79 15.64
C GLN A 23 8.40 31.64 15.07
N THR A 24 9.46 31.88 15.85
CA THR A 24 10.60 32.72 15.41
C THR A 24 11.60 31.97 14.54
N LEU A 25 11.53 30.64 14.54
CA LEU A 25 12.42 29.76 13.77
C LEU A 25 12.15 29.76 12.25
N GLY A 26 11.08 30.40 11.77
CA GLY A 26 10.80 30.77 10.36
C GLY A 26 11.61 30.02 9.26
N GLY A 27 12.51 30.73 8.59
CA GLY A 27 13.37 30.17 7.52
C GLY A 27 14.44 29.19 8.00
N VAL A 28 14.82 29.24 9.27
CA VAL A 28 15.82 28.35 9.90
C VAL A 28 15.29 26.92 9.99
N TRP A 29 14.00 26.73 10.33
CA TRP A 29 13.34 25.43 10.25
C TRP A 29 13.39 24.85 8.84
N ARG A 30 13.14 25.67 7.82
CA ARG A 30 13.11 25.21 6.43
C ARG A 30 14.50 24.75 5.99
N SER A 31 15.54 25.51 6.32
CA SER A 31 16.93 25.16 6.02
C SER A 31 17.38 23.92 6.79
N ALA A 32 17.09 23.82 8.08
CA ALA A 32 17.48 22.69 8.89
C ALA A 32 16.67 21.41 8.54
N ALA A 33 15.39 21.54 8.18
CA ALA A 33 14.60 20.42 7.65
C ALA A 33 15.11 19.95 6.28
N LEU A 34 15.57 20.89 5.44
CA LEU A 34 16.20 20.57 4.15
C LEU A 34 17.56 19.90 4.36
N GLU A 35 18.38 20.37 5.30
CA GLU A 35 19.66 19.76 5.66
C GLU A 35 19.47 18.35 6.25
N GLU A 36 18.52 18.20 7.18
CA GLU A 36 18.13 16.89 7.70
C GLU A 36 17.65 15.98 6.58
N ALA A 37 16.80 16.46 5.65
CA ALA A 37 16.34 15.68 4.51
C ALA A 37 17.49 15.25 3.58
N ASN A 38 18.41 16.17 3.29
CA ASN A 38 19.56 15.92 2.41
C ASN A 38 20.61 15.00 3.05
N SER A 39 20.64 14.92 4.39
CA SER A 39 21.59 14.07 5.11
C SER A 39 21.11 12.63 5.31
N ARG A 40 19.85 12.32 4.95
CA ARG A 40 19.26 10.98 5.13
C ARG A 40 19.96 9.94 4.26
N ILE A 41 20.17 8.77 4.85
CA ILE A 41 20.55 7.57 4.13
C ILE A 41 19.30 6.71 4.02
N ILE A 42 18.78 6.57 2.80
CA ILE A 42 17.53 5.87 2.54
C ILE A 42 17.84 4.46 2.08
N CYS A 43 17.46 3.46 2.86
CA CYS A 43 17.64 2.06 2.51
C CYS A 43 16.30 1.37 2.18
N SER A 44 16.32 0.41 1.28
CA SER A 44 15.24 -0.56 1.06
C SER A 44 15.77 -1.96 1.32
N LEU A 45 15.03 -2.78 2.06
CA LEU A 45 15.37 -4.19 2.27
C LEU A 45 14.67 -5.03 1.20
N GLY A 46 15.43 -5.84 0.47
CA GLY A 46 14.91 -6.98 -0.30
C GLY A 46 15.05 -8.27 0.52
N LEU A 47 14.05 -9.14 0.45
CA LEU A 47 14.05 -10.49 1.00
C LEU A 47 13.55 -11.49 -0.05
N SER A 48 14.17 -12.66 -0.08
CA SER A 48 13.82 -13.78 -0.97
C SER A 48 13.95 -15.10 -0.20
N PRO A 49 12.86 -15.74 0.21
CA PRO A 49 12.95 -17.08 0.81
C PRO A 49 13.36 -18.12 -0.23
N CYS A 50 14.28 -19.00 0.15
CA CYS A 50 14.75 -20.12 -0.66
C CYS A 50 15.00 -21.35 0.23
N GLY A 51 13.96 -22.16 0.43
CA GLY A 51 14.02 -23.30 1.34
C GLY A 51 14.19 -22.84 2.79
N ARG A 52 15.18 -23.37 3.52
CA ARG A 52 15.52 -22.98 4.91
C ARG A 52 16.43 -21.75 5.01
N VAL A 53 16.65 -21.07 3.90
CA VAL A 53 17.57 -19.95 3.79
C VAL A 53 16.79 -18.77 3.28
N THR A 54 17.04 -17.60 3.86
CA THR A 54 16.54 -16.36 3.29
C THR A 54 17.69 -15.61 2.65
N TYR A 55 17.52 -15.21 1.40
CA TYR A 55 18.42 -14.24 0.80
C TYR A 55 17.90 -12.83 1.09
N TYR A 56 18.81 -11.90 1.31
CA TYR A 56 18.49 -10.50 1.57
C TYR A 56 19.45 -9.55 0.84
N GLY A 57 19.12 -8.27 0.86
CA GLY A 57 20.05 -7.21 0.51
C GLY A 57 19.45 -5.84 0.78
N PHE A 58 20.29 -4.92 1.26
CA PHE A 58 19.91 -3.53 1.37
C PHE A 58 20.32 -2.79 0.10
N VAL A 59 19.44 -1.95 -0.41
CA VAL A 59 19.76 -0.94 -1.42
C VAL A 59 19.64 0.40 -0.75
N CYS A 60 20.78 1.05 -0.51
CA CYS A 60 20.89 2.31 0.21
C CYS A 60 21.29 3.45 -0.73
N GLU A 61 20.69 4.61 -0.51
CA GLU A 61 21.00 5.85 -1.22
C GLU A 61 21.45 6.91 -0.21
N PRO A 62 22.64 7.51 -0.40
CA PRO A 62 23.70 7.09 -1.31
C PRO A 62 24.37 5.77 -0.86
N GLY A 63 24.96 5.01 -1.78
CA GLY A 63 25.86 3.89 -1.44
C GLY A 63 25.59 2.53 -2.10
N GLY A 64 24.46 2.34 -2.77
CA GLY A 64 24.17 1.13 -3.54
C GLY A 64 23.82 -0.08 -2.68
N ARG A 65 24.25 -1.28 -3.12
CA ARG A 65 23.91 -2.54 -2.44
C ARG A 65 24.82 -2.79 -1.24
N MET A 66 24.24 -3.13 -0.08
CA MET A 66 24.95 -3.36 1.17
C MET A 66 24.43 -4.61 1.90
N SER A 67 25.32 -5.26 2.64
CA SER A 67 25.04 -6.31 3.62
C SER A 67 24.49 -5.72 4.94
N PHE A 68 24.00 -6.58 5.83
CA PHE A 68 23.47 -6.15 7.11
C PHE A 68 24.56 -5.54 8.02
N GLU A 69 25.76 -6.11 8.02
CA GLU A 69 26.90 -5.59 8.79
C GLU A 69 27.35 -4.21 8.31
N GLU A 70 27.30 -3.95 7.00
CA GLU A 70 27.62 -2.64 6.44
C GLU A 70 26.56 -1.60 6.83
N VAL A 71 25.27 -1.96 6.77
CA VAL A 71 24.19 -1.07 7.18
C VAL A 71 24.24 -0.74 8.67
N LYS A 72 24.64 -1.68 9.53
CA LYS A 72 24.83 -1.42 10.97
C LYS A 72 25.93 -0.40 11.26
N LYS A 73 26.90 -0.21 10.35
CA LYS A 73 27.98 0.77 10.49
C LYS A 73 27.57 2.18 10.03
N LEU A 74 26.44 2.32 9.33
CA LEU A 74 25.92 3.63 8.93
C LEU A 74 25.46 4.41 10.16
N ASN A 75 25.51 5.75 10.07
CA ASN A 75 25.04 6.61 11.15
C ASN A 75 23.53 6.38 11.40
N PRO A 76 23.14 5.79 12.55
CA PRO A 76 21.75 5.42 12.79
C PRO A 76 20.80 6.62 12.86
N ARG A 77 21.31 7.82 13.21
CA ARG A 77 20.50 9.05 13.25
C ARG A 77 20.01 9.45 11.86
N ARG A 78 20.79 9.16 10.82
CA ARG A 78 20.52 9.49 9.42
C ARG A 78 19.86 8.36 8.64
N LEU A 79 19.90 7.13 9.16
CA LEU A 79 19.33 5.96 8.51
C LEU A 79 17.79 6.00 8.51
N ARG A 80 17.20 5.79 7.34
CA ARG A 80 15.76 5.61 7.15
C ARG A 80 15.55 4.40 6.27
N VAL A 81 14.79 3.42 6.73
CA VAL A 81 14.31 2.35 5.86
C VAL A 81 13.00 2.78 5.24
N ARG A 82 12.94 2.72 3.91
CA ARG A 82 11.77 3.11 3.11
C ARG A 82 10.72 2.01 3.04
N ARG A 83 11.20 0.79 2.78
CA ARG A 83 10.35 -0.35 2.45
C ARG A 83 11.06 -1.68 2.65
N ILE A 84 10.25 -2.71 2.79
CA ILE A 84 10.63 -4.12 2.70
C ILE A 84 9.99 -4.67 1.43
N THR A 85 10.74 -5.39 0.60
CA THR A 85 10.24 -6.03 -0.62
C THR A 85 10.50 -7.52 -0.57
N LEU A 86 9.45 -8.34 -0.65
CA LEU A 86 9.55 -9.78 -0.87
C LEU A 86 9.56 -10.03 -2.38
N SER A 87 10.70 -10.49 -2.90
CA SER A 87 10.92 -10.74 -4.33
C SER A 87 12.03 -11.76 -4.57
N ALA A 88 12.04 -12.42 -5.72
CA ALA A 88 12.89 -13.57 -6.00
C ALA A 88 14.39 -13.29 -6.28
N CYS A 89 14.95 -12.15 -5.90
CA CYS A 89 16.34 -11.79 -6.26
C CYS A 89 17.06 -11.04 -5.15
N CYS A 90 17.91 -11.73 -4.38
CA CYS A 90 18.75 -11.16 -3.34
C CYS A 90 20.13 -11.85 -3.31
N ASN A 91 21.18 -11.12 -2.92
CA ASN A 91 22.56 -11.56 -3.10
C ASN A 91 23.24 -12.04 -1.81
N TYR A 92 22.75 -11.61 -0.64
CA TYR A 92 23.33 -12.01 0.64
C TYR A 92 22.49 -13.11 1.27
N LYS A 93 23.14 -14.04 1.97
CA LYS A 93 22.48 -15.13 2.67
C LYS A 93 22.32 -14.76 4.15
N ILE A 94 21.16 -14.99 4.73
CA ILE A 94 20.96 -14.96 6.18
C ILE A 94 20.38 -16.29 6.64
N GLU A 95 20.89 -16.77 7.77
CA GLU A 95 20.34 -17.92 8.47
C GLU A 95 18.99 -17.55 9.10
N GLU A 96 18.07 -18.50 9.16
CA GLU A 96 16.70 -18.28 9.64
C GLU A 96 16.68 -17.72 11.08
N GLU A 97 17.64 -18.13 11.91
CA GLU A 97 17.77 -17.70 13.31
C GLU A 97 18.12 -16.20 13.46
N LEU A 98 18.76 -15.60 12.46
CA LEU A 98 19.16 -14.19 12.47
C LEU A 98 18.13 -13.28 11.78
N LEU A 99 17.12 -13.87 11.13
CA LEU A 99 16.05 -13.14 10.47
C LEU A 99 15.26 -12.23 11.45
N PRO A 100 14.91 -12.67 12.69
CA PRO A 100 14.26 -11.79 13.66
C PRO A 100 15.09 -10.56 14.02
N GLU A 101 16.42 -10.69 14.13
CA GLU A 101 17.32 -9.56 14.41
C GLU A 101 17.29 -8.55 13.25
N LEU A 102 17.42 -9.04 12.01
CA LEU A 102 17.38 -8.21 10.80
C LEU A 102 16.04 -7.48 10.68
N LEU A 103 14.91 -8.18 10.89
CA LEU A 103 13.58 -7.58 10.82
C LEU A 103 13.33 -6.58 11.96
N SER A 104 13.82 -6.86 13.17
CA SER A 104 13.75 -5.93 14.31
C SER A 104 14.52 -4.65 14.04
N PHE A 105 15.74 -4.76 13.51
CA PHE A 105 16.53 -3.63 13.07
C PHE A 105 15.78 -2.81 12.02
N VAL A 106 15.26 -3.46 10.98
CA VAL A 106 14.54 -2.77 9.92
C VAL A 106 13.28 -2.09 10.44
N ASN A 107 12.48 -2.75 11.28
CA ASN A 107 11.28 -2.17 11.86
C ASN A 107 11.60 -0.89 12.64
N ARG A 108 12.71 -0.86 13.39
CA ARG A 108 13.14 0.34 14.12
C ARG A 108 13.39 1.54 13.22
N TYR A 109 13.97 1.32 12.04
CA TYR A 109 14.32 2.39 11.10
C TYR A 109 13.29 2.58 9.97
N LEU A 110 12.25 1.74 9.91
CA LEU A 110 11.13 1.84 8.97
C LEU A 110 10.24 3.04 9.32
N THR A 111 10.73 4.23 8.98
CA THR A 111 10.19 5.53 9.41
C THR A 111 9.85 6.43 8.23
N TYR A 112 10.22 6.01 7.03
CA TYR A 112 9.97 6.71 5.77
C TYR A 112 9.21 5.77 4.85
N GLY A 113 8.11 6.19 4.22
CA GLY A 113 7.29 5.33 3.35
C GLY A 113 6.51 4.21 4.07
N GLN A 114 7.14 3.49 5.02
CA GLN A 114 6.52 2.51 5.91
C GLN A 114 5.80 1.39 5.17
N ARG A 115 6.43 0.90 4.09
CA ARG A 115 5.80 0.03 3.10
C ARG A 115 6.37 -1.38 3.10
N LEU A 116 5.49 -2.37 3.04
CA LEU A 116 5.80 -3.74 2.65
C LEU A 116 5.31 -3.97 1.22
N ILE A 117 6.16 -4.54 0.35
CA ILE A 117 5.80 -4.91 -1.02
C ILE A 117 5.98 -6.41 -1.17
N ILE A 118 4.96 -7.11 -1.65
CA ILE A 118 4.98 -8.54 -1.87
C ILE A 118 4.68 -8.78 -3.34
N MET A 119 5.70 -9.19 -4.10
CA MET A 119 5.61 -9.40 -5.54
C MET A 119 5.36 -10.85 -5.94
N ASP A 120 5.63 -11.78 -5.02
CA ASP A 120 5.52 -13.22 -5.22
C ASP A 120 4.96 -13.83 -3.94
N ILE A 121 3.74 -14.34 -4.01
CA ILE A 121 3.06 -14.98 -2.90
C ILE A 121 3.17 -16.47 -3.16
N SER A 122 3.85 -17.17 -2.26
CA SER A 122 3.91 -18.62 -2.26
C SER A 122 3.94 -19.11 -0.83
N ASP A 123 3.53 -20.35 -0.59
CA ASP A 123 3.53 -20.98 0.75
C ASP A 123 4.90 -20.87 1.44
N ARG A 124 5.98 -20.78 0.66
CA ARG A 124 7.35 -20.59 1.15
C ARG A 124 7.54 -19.26 1.90
N HIS A 125 6.67 -18.29 1.70
CA HIS A 125 6.73 -17.00 2.40
C HIS A 125 6.05 -17.05 3.78
N GLN A 126 5.28 -18.09 4.11
CA GLN A 126 4.37 -18.06 5.26
C GLN A 126 5.08 -17.81 6.61
N PHE A 127 6.28 -18.35 6.81
CA PHE A 127 7.08 -18.11 8.01
C PHE A 127 7.59 -16.65 8.12
N LEU A 128 8.05 -16.08 7.00
CA LEU A 128 8.44 -14.68 6.90
C LEU A 128 7.26 -13.77 7.17
N LEU A 129 6.07 -14.14 6.70
CA LEU A 129 4.86 -13.34 6.82
C LEU A 129 4.41 -13.19 8.27
N GLN A 130 4.47 -14.26 9.08
CA GLN A 130 4.20 -14.15 10.52
C GLN A 130 5.15 -13.16 11.20
N SER A 131 6.44 -13.22 10.85
CA SER A 131 7.44 -12.28 11.36
C SER A 131 7.14 -10.84 10.90
N ILE A 132 6.68 -10.67 9.67
CA ILE A 132 6.34 -9.36 9.11
C ILE A 132 5.06 -8.76 9.71
N TYR A 133 4.06 -9.58 10.06
CA TYR A 133 2.85 -9.11 10.74
C TYR A 133 3.14 -8.50 12.12
N SER A 134 4.25 -8.89 12.76
CA SER A 134 4.71 -8.29 14.02
C SER A 134 5.32 -6.89 13.86
N LEU A 135 5.62 -6.45 12.63
CA LEU A 135 6.29 -5.17 12.37
C LEU A 135 5.32 -4.01 12.50
N ARG A 136 5.34 -3.38 13.68
CA ARG A 136 4.44 -2.26 14.05
C ARG A 136 4.58 -1.02 13.19
N ASN A 137 5.70 -0.82 12.51
CA ASN A 137 5.95 0.37 11.71
C ASN A 137 5.60 0.18 10.22
N VAL A 138 5.09 -0.99 9.82
CA VAL A 138 4.50 -1.19 8.49
C VAL A 138 3.10 -0.58 8.49
N ARG A 139 2.89 0.45 7.68
CA ARG A 139 1.59 1.11 7.51
C ARG A 139 0.91 0.78 6.20
N GLU A 140 1.71 0.57 5.15
CA GLU A 140 1.21 0.27 3.81
C GLU A 140 1.68 -1.12 3.37
N VAL A 141 0.75 -1.93 2.87
CA VAL A 141 1.05 -3.21 2.23
C VAL A 141 0.67 -3.13 0.76
N VAL A 142 1.61 -3.48 -0.12
CA VAL A 142 1.38 -3.58 -1.57
C VAL A 142 1.49 -5.04 -1.97
N LEU A 143 0.41 -5.57 -2.53
CA LEU A 143 0.28 -6.98 -2.90
C LEU A 143 0.06 -7.12 -4.41
N TRP A 144 0.89 -7.91 -5.06
CA TRP A 144 0.78 -8.19 -6.49
C TRP A 144 0.01 -9.48 -6.69
N TYR A 145 -0.99 -9.45 -7.57
CA TYR A 145 -1.72 -10.65 -7.97
C TYR A 145 -0.83 -11.52 -8.87
N ARG A 146 -0.84 -12.84 -8.62
CA ARG A 146 -0.20 -13.83 -9.51
C ARG A 146 -1.04 -15.09 -9.68
N SER A 147 -1.63 -15.57 -8.60
CA SER A 147 -2.45 -16.79 -8.56
C SER A 147 -3.51 -16.71 -7.46
N THR A 148 -4.34 -17.74 -7.32
CA THR A 148 -5.32 -17.90 -6.23
C THR A 148 -4.70 -17.94 -4.83
N ASP A 149 -3.40 -18.26 -4.71
CA ASP A 149 -2.68 -18.14 -3.43
C ASP A 149 -2.64 -16.69 -2.94
N SER A 150 -2.74 -15.72 -3.86
CA SER A 150 -2.83 -14.29 -3.54
C SER A 150 -4.08 -13.97 -2.71
N GLU A 151 -5.23 -14.58 -3.03
CA GLU A 151 -6.49 -14.35 -2.33
C GLU A 151 -6.46 -14.93 -0.91
N ARG A 152 -5.96 -16.16 -0.77
CA ARG A 152 -5.76 -16.79 0.55
C ARG A 152 -4.84 -15.95 1.42
N PHE A 153 -3.76 -15.43 0.83
CA PHE A 153 -2.85 -14.56 1.53
C PHE A 153 -3.50 -13.22 1.91
N LEU A 154 -4.27 -12.61 1.01
CA LEU A 154 -5.03 -11.40 1.30
C LEU A 154 -5.95 -11.61 2.51
N LEU A 155 -6.69 -12.72 2.57
CA LEU A 155 -7.54 -13.05 3.72
C LEU A 155 -6.72 -13.16 5.03
N GLN A 156 -5.56 -13.81 5.01
CA GLN A 156 -4.69 -13.88 6.18
C GLN A 156 -4.19 -12.50 6.61
N LEU A 157 -3.79 -11.66 5.66
CA LEU A 157 -3.34 -10.29 5.89
C LEU A 157 -4.44 -9.46 6.56
N LEU A 158 -5.67 -9.51 6.04
CA LEU A 158 -6.82 -8.77 6.58
C LEU A 158 -7.15 -9.17 8.02
N ARG A 159 -6.91 -10.44 8.39
CA ARG A 159 -7.21 -10.99 9.72
C ARG A 159 -6.11 -10.76 10.75
N GLN A 160 -4.84 -10.79 10.33
CA GLN A 160 -3.70 -10.86 11.25
C GLN A 160 -2.86 -9.58 11.28
N ALA A 161 -2.75 -8.88 10.15
CA ALA A 161 -1.96 -7.67 10.06
C ALA A 161 -2.81 -6.44 10.40
N ARG A 162 -2.14 -5.35 10.78
CA ARG A 162 -2.79 -4.06 11.06
C ARG A 162 -2.23 -2.92 10.20
N PRO A 163 -2.14 -3.07 8.87
CA PRO A 163 -1.77 -1.93 8.02
C PRO A 163 -2.91 -0.91 8.00
N GLU A 164 -2.55 0.36 7.81
CA GLU A 164 -3.50 1.45 7.58
C GLU A 164 -3.93 1.49 6.11
N VAL A 165 -3.06 1.04 5.20
CA VAL A 165 -3.26 1.14 3.75
C VAL A 165 -2.96 -0.20 3.08
N LEU A 166 -3.86 -0.63 2.20
CA LEU A 166 -3.67 -1.80 1.34
C LEU A 166 -3.68 -1.35 -0.12
N ARG A 167 -2.69 -1.79 -0.90
CA ARG A 167 -2.66 -1.63 -2.36
C ARG A 167 -2.58 -2.97 -3.04
N LEU A 168 -3.52 -3.22 -3.93
CA LEU A 168 -3.59 -4.41 -4.78
C LEU A 168 -3.15 -4.02 -6.20
N LYS A 169 -2.24 -4.79 -6.79
CA LYS A 169 -1.65 -4.54 -8.13
C LYS A 169 -1.70 -5.76 -9.03
N MET A 170 -1.54 -5.54 -10.34
CA MET A 170 -1.47 -6.59 -11.37
C MET A 170 -2.78 -7.36 -11.62
N GLY A 171 -3.91 -6.65 -11.68
CA GLY A 171 -5.16 -7.22 -12.23
C GLY A 171 -5.86 -8.18 -11.28
N TRP A 172 -6.10 -7.74 -10.04
CA TRP A 172 -6.96 -8.46 -9.12
C TRP A 172 -8.39 -8.58 -9.68
N PRO A 173 -9.04 -9.74 -9.54
CA PRO A 173 -10.40 -9.92 -10.05
C PRO A 173 -11.43 -9.12 -9.22
N LEU A 174 -12.56 -8.75 -9.83
CA LEU A 174 -13.55 -7.86 -9.20
C LEU A 174 -14.17 -8.45 -7.93
N ASP A 175 -14.36 -9.77 -7.89
CA ASP A 175 -14.81 -10.53 -6.72
C ASP A 175 -13.87 -10.41 -5.51
N THR A 176 -12.65 -9.92 -5.70
CA THR A 176 -11.78 -9.48 -4.59
C THR A 176 -12.47 -8.45 -3.70
N LEU A 177 -13.40 -7.64 -4.23
CA LEU A 177 -14.21 -6.72 -3.42
C LEU A 177 -15.09 -7.45 -2.40
N ASP A 178 -15.56 -8.66 -2.70
CA ASP A 178 -16.35 -9.45 -1.75
C ASP A 178 -15.47 -9.93 -0.59
N ILE A 179 -14.28 -10.46 -0.90
CA ILE A 179 -13.26 -10.82 0.09
C ILE A 179 -12.92 -9.62 0.98
N LEU A 180 -12.67 -8.46 0.37
CA LEU A 180 -12.31 -7.24 1.08
C LEU A 180 -13.46 -6.79 1.97
N THR A 181 -14.69 -6.67 1.46
CA THR A 181 -15.82 -6.13 2.24
C THR A 181 -16.17 -6.97 3.47
N GLU A 182 -16.02 -8.29 3.41
CA GLU A 182 -16.30 -9.19 4.54
C GLU A 182 -15.33 -9.02 5.72
N GLU A 183 -14.06 -8.74 5.44
CA GLU A 183 -13.01 -8.65 6.46
C GLU A 183 -12.57 -7.21 6.75
N TRP A 184 -12.83 -6.25 5.85
CA TRP A 184 -12.41 -4.85 6.00
C TRP A 184 -13.13 -4.14 7.15
N ALA A 185 -14.37 -4.54 7.46
CA ALA A 185 -15.06 -4.06 8.65
C ALA A 185 -14.30 -4.38 9.94
N LYS A 186 -13.60 -5.53 9.97
CA LYS A 186 -12.89 -6.08 11.12
C LYS A 186 -11.40 -5.73 11.11
N SER A 187 -10.87 -5.29 9.97
CA SER A 187 -9.46 -4.93 9.83
C SER A 187 -9.18 -3.49 10.26
N GLY A 188 -7.91 -3.19 10.51
CA GLY A 188 -7.44 -1.82 10.79
C GLY A 188 -7.20 -0.96 9.53
N ILE A 189 -7.54 -1.48 8.35
CA ILE A 189 -7.26 -0.81 7.09
C ILE A 189 -8.25 0.34 6.90
N ARG A 190 -7.71 1.52 6.61
CA ARG A 190 -8.48 2.71 6.30
C ARG A 190 -8.63 2.89 4.79
N ASP A 191 -7.55 2.70 4.05
CA ASP A 191 -7.49 3.06 2.64
C ASP A 191 -7.16 1.82 1.80
N ILE A 192 -8.02 1.50 0.82
CA ILE A 192 -7.79 0.44 -0.15
C ILE A 192 -7.63 1.04 -1.54
N TYR A 193 -6.54 0.65 -2.20
CA TYR A 193 -6.27 0.99 -3.59
C TYR A 193 -6.16 -0.28 -4.42
N ILE A 194 -6.84 -0.35 -5.55
CA ILE A 194 -6.73 -1.47 -6.49
C ILE A 194 -6.35 -0.87 -7.84
N ASP A 195 -5.20 -1.26 -8.37
CA ASP A 195 -4.64 -0.75 -9.62
C ASP A 195 -4.59 -1.89 -10.64
N ASP A 196 -5.34 -1.71 -11.72
CA ASP A 196 -5.30 -2.61 -12.85
C ASP A 196 -4.16 -2.22 -13.81
N THR A 197 -2.99 -2.78 -13.53
CA THR A 197 -1.83 -2.73 -14.42
C THR A 197 -1.70 -3.99 -15.29
N SER A 198 -2.64 -4.94 -15.22
CA SER A 198 -2.53 -6.15 -16.03
C SER A 198 -2.99 -5.88 -17.47
N ASN A 199 -2.33 -6.57 -18.40
CA ASN A 199 -2.79 -6.71 -19.77
C ASN A 199 -3.51 -8.05 -19.98
N ASP A 200 -3.68 -8.82 -18.90
CA ASP A 200 -4.03 -10.24 -18.96
C ASP A 200 -5.52 -10.52 -18.74
N PHE A 201 -5.98 -11.46 -19.54
CA PHE A 201 -7.37 -11.77 -19.88
C PHE A 201 -8.07 -12.67 -18.86
N ALA A 202 -7.78 -12.55 -17.56
CA ALA A 202 -8.39 -13.42 -16.55
C ALA A 202 -9.88 -13.04 -16.33
N THR A 203 -10.68 -13.53 -17.26
CA THR A 203 -12.14 -13.52 -17.36
C THR A 203 -12.76 -14.32 -16.24
N LEU A 204 -13.47 -13.65 -15.35
CA LEU A 204 -14.62 -14.23 -14.67
C LEU A 204 -15.79 -13.28 -14.90
N GLN A 205 -16.86 -13.84 -15.44
CA GLN A 205 -18.13 -13.18 -15.71
C GLN A 205 -18.54 -12.40 -14.46
N GLN A 206 -18.37 -11.07 -14.52
CA GLN A 206 -18.57 -10.20 -13.37
C GLN A 206 -20.04 -10.22 -12.97
N ASP A 207 -20.27 -10.42 -11.67
CA ASP A 207 -21.55 -10.20 -11.06
C ASP A 207 -21.64 -8.73 -10.65
N LEU A 208 -22.57 -7.98 -11.27
CA LEU A 208 -22.90 -6.61 -10.88
C LEU A 208 -23.28 -6.50 -9.40
N ASN A 209 -23.60 -7.64 -8.75
CA ASN A 209 -23.87 -7.71 -7.33
C ASN A 209 -22.71 -7.18 -6.47
N SER A 210 -21.43 -7.38 -6.82
CA SER A 210 -20.32 -6.82 -6.04
C SER A 210 -20.32 -5.28 -6.09
N LEU A 211 -20.64 -4.68 -7.26
CA LEU A 211 -20.77 -3.22 -7.40
C LEU A 211 -21.99 -2.70 -6.63
N ARG A 212 -23.13 -3.40 -6.69
CA ARG A 212 -24.33 -3.06 -5.91
C ARG A 212 -24.04 -3.11 -4.41
N LYS A 213 -23.33 -4.13 -3.95
CA LYS A 213 -22.93 -4.30 -2.54
C LYS A 213 -22.04 -3.16 -2.08
N ILE A 214 -21.05 -2.75 -2.88
CA ILE A 214 -20.18 -1.61 -2.55
C ILE A 214 -20.98 -0.29 -2.49
N TYR A 215 -21.90 -0.08 -3.42
CA TYR A 215 -22.80 1.08 -3.38
C TYR A 215 -23.71 1.08 -2.16
N GLN A 216 -24.28 -0.08 -1.80
CA GLN A 216 -25.09 -0.21 -0.59
C GLN A 216 -24.27 0.06 0.68
N LEU A 217 -23.05 -0.46 0.76
CA LEU A 217 -22.13 -0.16 1.88
C LEU A 217 -21.82 1.34 1.98
N TRP A 218 -21.69 2.04 0.85
CA TRP A 218 -21.57 3.50 0.83
C TRP A 218 -22.82 4.17 1.41
N MET A 219 -24.01 3.81 0.92
CA MET A 219 -25.30 4.28 1.43
C MET A 219 -25.51 3.99 2.92
N ASP A 220 -24.92 2.92 3.45
CA ASP A 220 -25.00 2.52 4.86
C ASP A 220 -23.95 3.24 5.73
N GLY A 221 -23.08 4.07 5.13
CA GLY A 221 -22.06 4.84 5.85
C GLY A 221 -20.78 4.06 6.20
N PHE A 222 -20.58 2.87 5.63
CA PHE A 222 -19.37 2.07 5.86
C PHE A 222 -18.06 2.83 5.56
N PHE A 223 -18.13 3.74 4.59
CA PHE A 223 -17.00 4.50 4.07
C PHE A 223 -16.76 5.85 4.76
N VAL A 224 -17.52 6.23 5.81
CA VAL A 224 -17.31 7.52 6.51
C VAL A 224 -15.87 7.70 7.01
N THR A 225 -15.21 6.61 7.39
CA THR A 225 -13.81 6.61 7.83
C THR A 225 -12.88 5.85 6.89
N ARG A 226 -13.35 5.41 5.72
CA ARG A 226 -12.60 4.53 4.82
C ARG A 226 -12.60 5.07 3.39
N ARG A 227 -11.55 4.75 2.64
CA ARG A 227 -11.41 5.17 1.25
C ARG A 227 -11.20 3.98 0.33
N LEU A 228 -11.88 4.02 -0.82
CA LEU A 228 -11.73 3.05 -1.89
C LEU A 228 -11.37 3.77 -3.17
N ASP A 229 -10.29 3.35 -3.81
CA ASP A 229 -9.95 3.76 -5.17
C ASP A 229 -9.51 2.52 -5.94
N ALA A 230 -10.44 1.96 -6.70
CA ALA A 230 -10.29 0.66 -7.31
C ALA A 230 -10.54 0.72 -8.81
N VAL A 231 -9.58 0.23 -9.59
CA VAL A 231 -9.68 0.10 -11.04
C VAL A 231 -9.73 -1.37 -11.40
N PHE A 232 -10.67 -1.74 -12.27
CA PHE A 232 -10.84 -3.08 -12.81
C PHE A 232 -11.08 -3.04 -14.32
N LEU A 233 -10.68 -4.08 -15.03
CA LEU A 233 -11.19 -4.37 -16.37
C LEU A 233 -12.66 -4.79 -16.30
N LEU A 234 -13.47 -4.22 -17.19
CA LEU A 234 -14.91 -4.50 -17.32
C LEU A 234 -15.13 -5.17 -18.67
N GLN A 235 -15.73 -6.36 -18.66
CA GLN A 235 -16.01 -7.13 -19.88
C GLN A 235 -17.45 -7.01 -20.37
N HIS A 236 -18.31 -6.33 -19.59
CA HIS A 236 -19.70 -6.09 -19.93
C HIS A 236 -19.86 -4.83 -20.78
N ASP A 237 -20.96 -4.79 -21.53
CA ASP A 237 -21.43 -3.54 -22.13
C ASP A 237 -21.70 -2.52 -21.00
N LEU A 238 -21.19 -1.30 -21.19
CA LEU A 238 -21.38 -0.21 -20.25
C LEU A 238 -22.86 0.16 -20.08
N SER A 239 -23.74 -0.18 -21.02
CA SER A 239 -25.20 -0.01 -20.90
C SER A 239 -25.79 -0.75 -19.69
N VAL A 240 -25.18 -1.87 -19.30
CA VAL A 240 -25.64 -2.67 -18.16
C VAL A 240 -25.49 -1.91 -16.84
N LEU A 241 -24.48 -1.05 -16.71
CA LEU A 241 -24.31 -0.20 -15.53
C LEU A 241 -25.42 0.84 -15.39
N ASP A 242 -26.00 1.30 -16.52
CA ASP A 242 -27.14 2.23 -16.48
C ASP A 242 -28.38 1.57 -15.86
N THR A 243 -28.52 0.24 -15.98
CA THR A 243 -29.62 -0.51 -15.33
C THR A 243 -29.46 -0.61 -13.81
N VAL A 244 -28.23 -0.45 -13.30
CA VAL A 244 -27.91 -0.56 -11.87
C VAL A 244 -27.89 0.80 -11.20
N PHE A 245 -27.29 1.80 -11.86
CA PHE A 245 -26.98 3.11 -11.29
C PHE A 245 -27.81 4.24 -11.90
N GLY A 246 -28.74 3.93 -12.80
CA GLY A 246 -29.46 4.94 -13.58
C GLY A 246 -28.59 5.52 -14.71
N PRO A 247 -29.12 6.52 -15.43
CA PRO A 247 -28.44 7.07 -16.60
C PRO A 247 -27.09 7.71 -16.24
N SER A 248 -26.04 7.30 -16.96
CA SER A 248 -24.72 7.91 -16.91
C SER A 248 -24.67 9.33 -17.47
N ILE A 249 -23.66 10.07 -17.03
CA ILE A 249 -23.21 11.32 -17.62
C ILE A 249 -21.95 11.03 -18.44
N GLY A 250 -21.91 11.42 -19.71
CA GLY A 250 -20.75 11.21 -20.58
C GLY A 250 -21.14 10.81 -22.00
N ASP A 251 -20.15 10.43 -22.81
CA ASP A 251 -20.34 9.98 -24.19
C ASP A 251 -20.16 8.46 -24.31
N LEU A 252 -20.17 7.93 -25.53
CA LEU A 252 -20.00 6.49 -25.79
C LEU A 252 -18.63 5.95 -25.34
N SER A 253 -17.62 6.83 -25.23
CA SER A 253 -16.23 6.46 -24.92
C SER A 253 -15.89 6.58 -23.43
N SER A 254 -16.69 7.33 -22.68
CA SER A 254 -16.54 7.51 -21.25
C SER A 254 -17.89 7.76 -20.58
N LYS A 255 -18.22 6.92 -19.59
CA LYS A 255 -19.43 7.05 -18.79
C LYS A 255 -19.07 7.32 -17.34
N LYS A 256 -19.79 8.23 -16.71
CA LYS A 256 -19.60 8.59 -15.30
C LYS A 256 -20.93 8.53 -14.55
N TRP A 257 -20.90 7.93 -13.36
CA TRP A 257 -21.95 8.03 -12.36
C TRP A 257 -21.34 8.70 -11.12
N CYS A 258 -22.04 9.69 -10.56
CA CYS A 258 -21.56 10.47 -9.42
C CYS A 258 -22.71 10.69 -8.46
N PHE A 259 -22.58 10.15 -7.26
CA PHE A 259 -23.55 10.29 -6.19
C PHE A 259 -22.88 11.01 -5.02
N ARG A 260 -23.58 12.01 -4.48
CA ARG A 260 -23.09 12.81 -3.36
C ARG A 260 -24.07 12.67 -2.21
N HIS A 261 -23.54 12.41 -1.03
CA HIS A 261 -24.30 12.38 0.21
C HIS A 261 -23.69 13.36 1.20
N SER A 262 -24.52 14.13 1.91
CA SER A 262 -24.06 15.19 2.80
C SER A 262 -23.16 14.71 3.93
N SER A 263 -23.35 13.47 4.39
CA SER A 263 -22.58 12.87 5.49
C SER A 263 -21.65 11.70 5.09
N GLN A 264 -21.78 11.16 3.88
CA GLN A 264 -21.04 9.95 3.45
C GLN A 264 -20.02 10.23 2.34
N GLY A 265 -19.83 11.50 1.98
CA GLY A 265 -18.90 11.90 0.93
C GLY A 265 -19.43 11.59 -0.47
N THR A 266 -18.53 11.18 -1.36
CA THR A 266 -18.84 10.97 -2.78
C THR A 266 -18.59 9.53 -3.19
N PHE A 267 -19.54 8.94 -3.92
CA PHE A 267 -19.34 7.73 -4.70
C PHE A 267 -19.25 8.11 -6.18
N GLU A 268 -18.13 7.80 -6.81
CA GLU A 268 -17.97 7.95 -8.26
C GLU A 268 -17.64 6.62 -8.92
N LEU A 269 -18.32 6.37 -10.04
CA LEU A 269 -18.03 5.28 -10.95
C LEU A 269 -17.64 5.88 -12.29
N PHE A 270 -16.47 5.56 -12.80
CA PHE A 270 -15.99 6.04 -14.09
C PHE A 270 -15.60 4.87 -14.97
N ALA A 271 -16.31 4.71 -16.09
CA ALA A 271 -15.98 3.74 -17.11
C ALA A 271 -15.33 4.44 -18.30
N TYR A 272 -14.21 3.90 -18.78
CA TYR A 272 -13.45 4.51 -19.87
C TYR A 272 -12.70 3.49 -20.71
N TRP A 273 -12.52 3.81 -21.98
CA TRP A 273 -11.66 3.07 -22.88
C TRP A 273 -10.23 3.62 -22.82
N ARG A 274 -9.25 2.73 -22.70
CA ARG A 274 -7.85 3.07 -22.94
C ARG A 274 -7.54 2.62 -24.36
N SER A 275 -7.05 3.53 -25.21
CA SER A 275 -6.90 3.36 -26.67
C SER A 275 -6.14 2.11 -27.14
N GLU A 276 -5.40 1.46 -26.25
CA GLU A 276 -4.57 0.27 -26.52
C GLU A 276 -5.23 -1.05 -26.07
N LEU A 277 -6.40 -1.01 -25.42
CA LEU A 277 -7.04 -2.18 -24.81
C LEU A 277 -8.37 -2.55 -25.47
N ARG A 278 -8.68 -3.86 -25.51
CA ARG A 278 -9.93 -4.40 -26.07
C ARG A 278 -11.16 -4.23 -25.19
N PHE A 279 -10.98 -3.87 -23.92
CA PHE A 279 -12.05 -3.80 -22.92
C PHE A 279 -12.01 -2.47 -22.16
N PRO A 280 -13.18 -1.91 -21.79
CA PRO A 280 -13.24 -0.73 -20.94
C PRO A 280 -12.72 -1.05 -19.53
N ARG A 281 -12.24 -0.02 -18.84
CA ARG A 281 -11.93 -0.07 -17.41
C ARG A 281 -13.03 0.62 -16.64
N ILE A 282 -13.29 0.14 -15.43
CA ILE A 282 -14.13 0.79 -14.46
C ILE A 282 -13.28 1.22 -13.26
N ARG A 283 -13.45 2.46 -12.83
CA ARG A 283 -12.87 3.00 -11.59
C ARG A 283 -13.99 3.30 -10.62
N ILE A 284 -13.88 2.74 -9.42
CA ILE A 284 -14.72 3.04 -8.25
C ILE A 284 -13.90 3.97 -7.36
N LEU A 285 -14.44 5.16 -7.06
CA LEU A 285 -13.81 6.12 -6.18
C LEU A 285 -14.79 6.50 -5.07
N ILE A 286 -14.40 6.24 -3.82
CA ILE A 286 -15.15 6.62 -2.61
C ILE A 286 -14.21 7.41 -1.70
N ALA A 287 -14.55 8.67 -1.46
CA ALA A 287 -13.71 9.66 -0.77
C ALA A 287 -14.47 10.47 0.29
#